data_AF-A0A518KDF6-F1
#
_entry.id   AF-A0A518KDF6-F1
#
_cell.length_a   1.000
_cell.length_b   1.000
_cell.length_c   1.000
_cell.angle_alpha   90.00
_cell.angle_beta   90.00
_cell.angle_gamma   90.00
#
_symmetry.space_group_name_H-M   'P 1'
#
loop_
_entity.id
_entity.type
_entity.pdbx_description
1 polymer ?
#
loop_
_entity_poly.entity_id
_entity_poly.type
_entity_poly.pdbx_seq_one_letter_code
_entity_poly.pdbx_strand_id
1 'polypeptide(L)'
;MDNRKKSAIVIVALLLIALGVWAFRGDGVDPAVAALEAQRDVMFSPNATDADRAAFRAQIEALTDEQRRQFFERGRPQMQQQMQERMNEFFNQTPEQLRQEAARRASDIIADRAARDDDADLGPGGPPDGRGQMTEAERDSRRKQMLDRIPSQTRAQFSEFRKMINDELKARGQDEMSGRDMRAMMGGRGGRRGPV
;
A
#
# COMPACT_ATOMS: atom_id res chain seq x y z
N MET A 1 22.86 23.51 16.64
CA MET A 1 23.06 22.04 16.56
C MET A 1 22.56 21.58 15.21
N ASP A 2 23.44 21.10 14.35
CA ASP A 2 23.15 20.80 12.94
C ASP A 2 22.09 19.70 12.81
N ASN A 3 21.21 19.79 11.80
CA ASN A 3 20.13 18.82 11.60
C ASN A 3 20.65 17.37 11.48
N ARG A 4 21.84 17.18 10.92
CA ARG A 4 22.50 15.86 10.84
C ARG A 4 22.84 15.28 12.22
N LYS A 5 23.24 16.13 13.17
CA LYS A 5 23.56 15.72 14.55
C LYS A 5 22.29 15.37 15.32
N LYS A 6 21.20 16.11 15.09
CA LYS A 6 19.88 15.78 15.66
C LYS A 6 19.35 14.44 15.13
N SER A 7 19.43 14.21 13.82
CA SER A 7 19.03 12.92 13.22
C SER A 7 19.88 11.75 13.73
N ALA A 8 21.21 11.93 13.85
CA ALA A 8 22.08 10.91 14.41
C ALA A 8 21.74 10.54 15.87
N ILE A 9 21.44 11.54 16.70
CA ILE A 9 21.04 11.31 18.11
C ILE A 9 19.70 10.57 18.19
N VAL A 10 18.72 10.92 17.34
CA VAL A 10 17.43 10.23 17.29
C VAL A 10 17.61 8.77 16.84
N ILE A 11 18.44 8.51 15.83
CA ILE A 11 18.73 7.15 15.36
C ILE A 11 19.40 6.33 16.47
N VAL A 12 20.40 6.88 17.15
CA VAL A 12 21.09 6.19 18.25
C VAL A 12 20.17 5.93 19.44
N ALA A 13 19.32 6.89 19.80
CA ALA A 13 18.33 6.71 20.87
C ALA A 13 17.31 5.61 20.51
N LEU A 14 16.85 5.56 19.26
CA LEU A 14 15.95 4.49 18.78
C LEU A 14 16.63 3.11 18.79
N LEU A 15 17.90 3.03 18.40
CA LEU A 15 18.68 1.79 18.45
C LEU A 15 18.88 1.29 19.89
N LEU A 16 19.13 2.19 20.85
CA LEU A 16 19.29 1.83 22.25
C LEU A 16 17.97 1.37 22.89
N ILE A 17 16.85 2.02 22.55
CA ILE A 17 15.52 1.57 22.98
C ILE A 17 15.19 0.20 22.36
N ALA A 18 15.52 -0.01 21.08
CA ALA A 18 15.30 -1.29 20.42
C ALA A 18 16.14 -2.42 21.03
N LEU A 19 17.41 -2.17 21.38
CA LEU A 19 18.27 -3.11 22.10
C LEU A 19 17.71 -3.43 23.50
N GLY A 20 17.20 -2.42 24.21
CA GLY A 20 16.55 -2.62 25.51
C GLY A 20 15.27 -3.47 25.40
N VAL A 21 14.43 -3.21 24.39
CA VAL A 21 13.22 -4.02 24.15
C VAL A 21 13.59 -5.45 23.73
N TRP A 22 14.61 -5.62 22.89
CA TRP A 22 15.09 -6.93 22.44
C TRP A 22 15.59 -7.81 23.60
N ALA A 23 16.41 -7.24 24.49
CA ALA A 23 16.98 -7.95 25.63
C ALA A 23 15.92 -8.48 26.62
N PHE A 24 14.74 -7.84 26.69
CA PHE A 24 13.67 -8.21 27.62
C PHE A 24 12.53 -9.04 26.99
N ARG A 25 12.43 -9.14 25.66
CA ARG A 25 11.25 -9.74 24.99
C ARG A 25 11.36 -11.24 24.73
N GLY A 26 12.58 -11.80 24.65
CA GLY A 26 12.81 -13.25 24.55
C GLY A 26 12.21 -13.96 23.33
N ASP A 27 11.68 -13.20 22.36
CA ASP A 27 10.91 -13.70 21.21
C ASP A 27 11.76 -13.89 19.93
N GLY A 28 13.08 -13.69 20.02
CA GLY A 28 14.03 -13.94 18.93
C GLY A 28 13.88 -13.02 17.72
N VAL A 29 13.18 -11.89 17.87
CA VAL A 29 12.97 -10.90 16.81
C VAL A 29 14.28 -10.16 16.54
N ASP A 30 14.61 -9.91 15.27
CA ASP A 30 15.81 -9.14 14.94
C ASP A 30 15.70 -7.69 15.47
N PRO A 31 16.72 -7.14 16.15
CA PRO A 31 16.66 -5.79 16.71
C PRO A 31 16.40 -4.69 15.66
N ALA A 32 16.83 -4.88 14.41
CA ALA A 32 16.55 -3.94 13.33
C ALA A 32 15.06 -3.95 12.94
N VAL A 33 14.43 -5.12 12.96
CA VAL A 33 12.99 -5.29 12.72
C VAL A 33 12.18 -4.65 13.86
N ALA A 34 12.57 -4.90 15.11
CA ALA A 34 11.90 -4.30 16.27
C ALA A 34 11.98 -2.76 16.28
N ALA A 35 13.14 -2.20 15.90
CA ALA A 35 13.31 -0.75 15.80
C ALA A 35 12.36 -0.13 14.76
N LEU A 36 12.19 -0.78 13.62
CA LEU A 36 11.28 -0.34 12.56
C LEU A 36 9.81 -0.51 12.95
N GLU A 37 9.47 -1.59 13.65
CA GLU A 37 8.12 -1.80 14.20
C GLU A 37 7.72 -0.63 15.12
N ALA A 38 8.61 -0.19 16.01
CA ALA A 38 8.36 0.94 16.91
C ALA A 38 8.19 2.28 16.17
N GLN A 39 8.91 2.47 15.05
CA GLN A 39 8.79 3.68 14.23
C GLN A 39 7.53 3.70 13.37
N ARG A 40 6.98 2.53 13.03
CA ARG A 40 5.89 2.36 12.07
C ARG A 40 4.70 3.27 12.38
N ASP A 41 4.20 3.25 13.61
CA ASP A 41 3.00 4.02 13.98
C ASP A 41 3.24 5.53 13.91
N VAL A 42 4.46 5.98 14.20
CA VAL A 42 4.86 7.39 14.07
C VAL A 42 4.86 7.78 12.59
N MET A 43 5.42 6.93 11.72
CA MET A 43 5.57 7.22 10.28
C MET A 43 4.25 7.24 9.52
N PHE A 44 3.26 6.47 9.97
CA PHE A 44 1.92 6.47 9.39
C PHE A 44 0.95 7.43 10.09
N SER A 45 1.43 8.21 11.06
CA SER A 45 0.64 9.28 11.67
C SER A 45 0.47 10.48 10.72
N PRO A 46 -0.57 11.31 10.88
CA PRO A 46 -0.74 12.55 10.11
C PRO A 46 0.41 13.55 10.28
N ASN A 47 1.19 13.42 11.36
CA ASN A 47 2.25 14.34 11.74
C ASN A 47 3.62 13.97 11.14
N ALA A 48 3.74 12.82 10.47
CA ALA A 48 4.99 12.41 9.84
C ALA A 48 5.32 13.29 8.63
N THR A 49 6.54 13.83 8.59
CA THR A 49 7.02 14.60 7.44
C THR A 49 7.43 13.69 6.29
N ASP A 50 7.52 14.23 5.08
CA ASP A 50 8.02 13.46 3.94
C ASP A 50 9.48 13.02 4.10
N ALA A 51 10.28 13.79 4.85
CA ALA A 51 11.63 13.41 5.21
C ALA A 51 11.64 12.17 6.13
N ASP A 52 10.72 12.10 7.09
CA ASP A 52 10.60 10.94 7.99
C ASP A 52 10.18 9.70 7.20
N ARG A 53 9.21 9.83 6.29
CA ARG A 53 8.78 8.74 5.40
C ARG A 53 9.88 8.28 4.46
N ALA A 54 10.71 9.20 3.94
CA ALA A 54 11.85 8.86 3.11
C ALA A 54 12.91 8.11 3.92
N ALA A 55 13.22 8.58 5.14
CA ALA A 55 14.15 7.91 6.04
C ALA A 55 13.67 6.51 6.44
N PHE A 56 12.38 6.34 6.69
CA PHE A 56 11.78 5.04 7.00
C PHE A 56 11.87 4.07 5.83
N ARG A 57 11.60 4.53 4.60
CA ARG A 57 11.79 3.73 3.38
C ARG A 57 13.24 3.28 3.22
N ALA A 58 14.20 4.18 3.40
CA ALA A 58 15.62 3.85 3.33
C ALA A 58 16.02 2.78 4.37
N GLN A 59 15.46 2.85 5.58
CA GLN A 59 15.70 1.82 6.60
C GLN A 59 15.11 0.45 6.21
N ILE A 60 13.92 0.40 5.60
CA ILE A 60 13.33 -0.85 5.08
C ILE A 60 14.15 -1.43 3.92
N GLU A 61 14.68 -0.57 3.05
CA GLU A 61 15.54 -0.96 1.94
C GLU A 61 16.87 -1.53 2.43
N ALA A 62 17.41 -0.99 3.52
CA ALA A 62 18.65 -1.46 4.16
C ALA A 62 18.50 -2.81 4.89
N LEU A 63 17.28 -3.28 5.17
CA LEU A 63 17.05 -4.61 5.74
C LEU A 63 17.43 -5.72 4.76
N THR A 64 17.92 -6.83 5.30
CA THR A 64 18.01 -8.10 4.54
C THR A 64 16.62 -8.58 4.13
N ASP A 65 16.55 -9.44 3.11
CA ASP A 65 15.26 -9.95 2.63
C ASP A 65 14.48 -10.72 3.71
N GLU A 66 15.17 -11.45 4.59
CA GLU A 66 14.54 -12.19 5.69
C GLU A 66 14.01 -11.25 6.78
N GLN A 67 14.79 -10.23 7.17
CA GLN A 67 14.32 -9.19 8.11
C GLN A 67 13.14 -8.40 7.54
N ARG A 68 13.21 -8.05 6.25
CA ARG A 68 12.13 -7.33 5.56
C ARG A 68 10.86 -8.17 5.52
N ARG A 69 11.00 -9.47 5.22
CA ARG A 69 9.89 -10.43 5.26
C ARG A 69 9.30 -10.53 6.65
N GLN A 70 10.13 -10.70 7.69
CA GLN A 70 9.70 -10.76 9.08
C GLN A 70 8.95 -9.50 9.50
N PHE A 71 9.48 -8.31 9.17
CA PHE A 71 8.84 -7.02 9.42
C PHE A 71 7.44 -6.95 8.80
N PHE A 72 7.31 -7.29 7.52
CA PHE A 72 6.00 -7.26 6.86
C PHE A 72 5.05 -8.31 7.43
N GLU A 73 5.49 -9.55 7.62
CA GLU A 73 4.65 -10.62 8.15
C GLU A 73 4.07 -10.28 9.53
N ARG A 74 4.90 -9.71 10.41
CA ARG A 74 4.48 -9.26 11.73
C ARG A 74 3.60 -8.02 11.69
N GLY A 75 3.85 -7.12 10.74
CA GLY A 75 3.04 -5.92 10.55
C GLY A 75 1.65 -6.17 9.92
N ARG A 76 1.43 -7.34 9.32
CA ARG A 76 0.22 -7.64 8.54
C ARG A 76 -1.10 -7.54 9.32
N PRO A 77 -1.25 -8.05 10.56
CA PRO A 77 -2.52 -7.96 11.28
C PRO A 77 -2.97 -6.51 11.48
N GLN A 78 -2.06 -5.65 11.93
CA GLN A 78 -2.34 -4.24 12.14
C GLN A 78 -2.64 -3.51 10.80
N MET A 79 -1.94 -3.87 9.71
CA MET A 79 -2.26 -3.33 8.38
C MET A 79 -3.66 -3.75 7.91
N GLN A 80 -4.05 -5.01 8.15
CA GLN A 80 -5.39 -5.51 7.81
C GLN A 80 -6.47 -4.79 8.63
N GLN A 81 -6.22 -4.58 9.92
CA GLN A 81 -7.12 -3.82 10.78
C GLN A 81 -7.31 -2.39 10.27
N GLN A 82 -6.22 -1.66 10.02
CA GLN A 82 -6.30 -0.30 9.48
C GLN A 82 -7.00 -0.24 8.12
N MET A 83 -6.76 -1.23 7.25
CA MET A 83 -7.47 -1.33 5.97
C MET A 83 -8.96 -1.56 6.19
N GLN A 84 -9.35 -2.42 7.14
CA GLN A 84 -10.74 -2.68 7.47
C GLN A 84 -11.42 -1.44 8.06
N GLU A 85 -10.76 -0.70 8.95
CA GLU A 85 -11.26 0.55 9.53
C GLU A 85 -11.52 1.60 8.44
N ARG A 86 -10.54 1.83 7.56
CA ARG A 86 -10.70 2.77 6.42
C ARG A 86 -11.81 2.36 5.48
N MET A 87 -11.95 1.06 5.22
CA MET A 87 -13.04 0.54 4.38
C MET A 87 -14.40 0.76 5.06
N ASN A 88 -14.52 0.46 6.35
CA ASN A 88 -15.75 0.70 7.09
C ASN A 88 -16.11 2.18 7.08
N GLU A 89 -15.15 3.06 7.35
CA GLU A 89 -15.34 4.52 7.28
C GLU A 89 -15.82 4.96 5.88
N PHE A 90 -15.18 4.43 4.83
CA PHE A 90 -15.57 4.73 3.45
C PHE A 90 -16.99 4.27 3.12
N PHE A 91 -17.38 3.05 3.50
CA PHE A 91 -18.74 2.53 3.23
C PHE A 91 -19.81 3.05 4.18
N ASN A 92 -19.43 3.75 5.25
CA ASN A 92 -20.35 4.49 6.12
C ASN A 92 -20.71 5.88 5.55
N GLN A 93 -20.13 6.28 4.41
CA GLN A 93 -20.51 7.50 3.69
C GLN A 93 -21.94 7.40 3.12
N THR A 94 -22.53 8.55 2.80
CA THR A 94 -23.87 8.55 2.18
C THR A 94 -23.82 7.96 0.76
N PRO A 95 -24.95 7.44 0.24
CA PRO A 95 -25.00 6.96 -1.15
C PRO A 95 -24.53 7.98 -2.18
N GLU A 96 -24.80 9.27 -1.95
CA GLU A 96 -24.38 10.37 -2.82
C GLU A 96 -22.86 10.55 -2.80
N GLN A 97 -22.24 10.48 -1.62
CA GLN A 97 -20.78 10.58 -1.47
C GLN A 97 -20.08 9.40 -2.14
N LEU A 98 -20.61 8.19 -1.98
CA LEU A 98 -20.09 7.00 -2.66
C LEU A 98 -20.16 7.10 -4.18
N ARG A 99 -21.27 7.63 -4.72
CA ARG A 99 -21.40 7.90 -6.16
C ARG A 99 -20.41 8.96 -6.63
N GLN A 100 -20.24 10.05 -5.86
CA GLN A 100 -19.28 11.10 -6.20
C GLN A 100 -17.84 10.57 -6.22
N GLU A 101 -17.46 9.75 -5.24
CA GLU A 101 -16.15 9.11 -5.24
C GLU A 101 -16.01 8.13 -6.41
N ALA A 102 -17.03 7.32 -6.72
CA ALA A 102 -17.00 6.43 -7.88
C ALA A 102 -16.83 7.21 -9.20
N ALA A 103 -17.55 8.32 -9.37
CA ALA A 103 -17.44 9.21 -10.51
C ALA A 103 -16.04 9.86 -10.60
N ARG A 104 -15.45 10.23 -9.46
CA ARG A 104 -14.07 10.73 -9.39
C ARG A 104 -13.06 9.67 -9.79
N ARG A 105 -13.18 8.45 -9.27
CA ARG A 105 -12.31 7.31 -9.63
C ARG A 105 -12.42 6.95 -11.10
N ALA A 106 -13.62 6.99 -11.68
CA ALA A 106 -13.82 6.82 -13.11
C ALA A 106 -13.06 7.90 -13.91
N SER A 107 -13.14 9.17 -13.51
CA SER A 107 -12.36 10.26 -14.13
C SER A 107 -10.86 10.01 -14.04
N ASP A 108 -10.36 9.62 -12.86
CA ASP A 108 -8.94 9.32 -12.64
C ASP A 108 -8.47 8.17 -13.54
N ILE A 109 -9.28 7.11 -13.69
CA ILE A 109 -8.99 5.98 -14.59
C ILE A 109 -8.91 6.43 -16.06
N ILE A 110 -9.85 7.26 -16.51
CA ILE A 110 -9.86 7.77 -17.88
C ILE A 110 -8.62 8.62 -18.15
N ALA A 111 -8.28 9.52 -17.22
CA ALA A 111 -7.07 10.33 -17.31
C ALA A 111 -5.80 9.47 -17.34
N ASP A 112 -5.76 8.43 -16.48
CA ASP A 112 -4.66 7.48 -16.44
C ASP A 112 -4.53 6.66 -17.73
N ARG A 113 -5.64 6.29 -18.38
CA ARG A 113 -5.64 5.60 -19.68
C ARG A 113 -5.11 6.52 -20.76
N ALA A 114 -5.65 7.74 -20.87
CA ALA A 114 -5.20 8.74 -21.85
C ALA A 114 -3.70 9.04 -21.71
N ALA A 115 -3.21 9.26 -20.48
CA ALA A 115 -1.80 9.52 -20.24
C ALA A 115 -0.88 8.34 -20.60
N ARG A 116 -1.40 7.10 -20.67
CA ARG A 116 -0.64 5.93 -21.10
C ARG A 116 -0.67 5.75 -22.61
N ASP A 117 -1.77 6.15 -23.26
CA ASP A 117 -1.88 6.12 -24.72
C ASP A 117 -0.93 7.15 -25.36
N ASP A 118 -0.67 8.27 -24.68
CA ASP A 118 0.36 9.25 -25.07
C ASP A 118 1.81 8.74 -24.83
N ASP A 119 2.02 7.92 -23.79
CA ASP A 119 3.30 7.25 -23.49
C ASP A 119 3.42 5.92 -24.28
N ALA A 120 3.16 5.95 -25.61
CA ALA A 120 3.19 4.79 -26.51
C ALA A 120 4.55 4.04 -26.59
N ASP A 121 5.58 4.51 -25.87
CA ASP A 121 6.92 3.90 -25.79
C ASP A 121 7.15 3.11 -24.48
N LEU A 122 6.19 3.08 -23.55
CA LEU A 122 6.21 2.18 -22.40
C LEU A 122 5.27 1.01 -22.67
N GLY A 123 5.81 0.00 -23.38
CA GLY A 123 5.14 -1.23 -23.79
C GLY A 123 4.29 -1.90 -22.68
N PRO A 124 3.40 -2.83 -23.06
CA PRO A 124 2.40 -3.43 -22.18
C PRO A 124 3.05 -3.93 -20.90
N GLY A 125 2.82 -3.19 -19.80
CA GLY A 125 3.36 -3.40 -18.46
C GLY A 125 4.16 -4.68 -18.34
N GLY A 126 5.47 -4.55 -18.51
CA GLY A 126 6.40 -5.67 -18.53
C GLY A 126 6.14 -6.63 -17.37
N PRO A 127 6.36 -7.93 -17.56
CA PRO A 127 6.22 -8.91 -16.50
C PRO A 127 7.03 -8.43 -15.29
N PRO A 128 6.50 -8.55 -14.06
CA PRO A 128 7.18 -8.07 -12.88
C PRO A 128 8.58 -8.67 -12.83
N ASP A 129 9.59 -7.83 -13.05
CA ASP A 129 10.99 -8.19 -12.99
C ASP A 129 11.25 -8.96 -11.68
N GLY A 130 11.68 -10.22 -11.82
CA GLY A 130 12.23 -11.01 -10.73
C GLY A 130 11.29 -11.95 -9.98
N ARG A 131 10.02 -12.13 -10.36
CA ARG A 131 9.19 -13.24 -9.84
C ARG A 131 9.00 -14.28 -10.94
N GLY A 132 9.73 -15.39 -10.83
CA GLY A 132 9.72 -16.50 -11.79
C GLY A 132 8.32 -16.88 -12.27
N GLN A 133 8.23 -17.42 -13.49
CA GLN A 133 6.99 -17.86 -14.13
C GLN A 133 6.19 -18.76 -13.18
N MET A 134 5.25 -18.16 -12.46
CA MET A 134 4.40 -18.87 -11.53
C MET A 134 3.43 -19.74 -12.32
N THR A 135 3.33 -21.01 -11.97
CA THR A 135 2.36 -21.94 -12.58
C THR A 135 0.92 -21.46 -12.35
N GLU A 136 -0.03 -21.89 -13.18
CA GLU A 136 -1.45 -21.55 -12.98
C GLU A 136 -1.95 -22.04 -11.62
N ALA A 137 -1.51 -23.22 -11.18
CA ALA A 137 -1.83 -23.77 -9.87
C ALA A 137 -1.33 -22.89 -8.71
N GLU A 138 -0.11 -22.37 -8.81
CA GLU A 138 0.43 -21.44 -7.81
C GLU A 138 -0.29 -20.10 -7.82
N ARG A 139 -0.65 -19.58 -9.01
CA ARG A 139 -1.48 -18.37 -9.15
C ARG A 139 -2.83 -18.56 -8.46
N ASP A 140 -3.48 -19.70 -8.67
CA ASP A 140 -4.74 -20.04 -8.01
C ASP A 140 -4.61 -20.17 -6.50
N SER A 141 -3.54 -20.82 -6.02
CA SER A 141 -3.29 -20.90 -4.58
C SER A 141 -3.14 -19.52 -3.97
N ARG A 142 -2.45 -18.59 -4.66
CA ARG A 142 -2.29 -17.20 -4.21
C ARG A 142 -3.61 -16.44 -4.24
N ARG A 143 -4.43 -16.62 -5.29
CA ARG A 143 -5.78 -16.04 -5.38
C ARG A 143 -6.63 -16.50 -4.19
N LYS A 144 -6.66 -17.81 -3.91
CA LYS A 144 -7.40 -18.39 -2.78
C LYS A 144 -6.89 -17.84 -1.44
N GLN A 145 -5.58 -17.88 -1.22
CA GLN A 145 -4.99 -17.32 0.00
C GLN A 145 -5.29 -15.83 0.18
N MET A 146 -5.34 -15.03 -0.89
CA MET A 146 -5.77 -13.64 -0.79
C MET A 146 -7.25 -13.50 -0.46
N LEU A 147 -8.12 -14.30 -1.07
CA LEU A 147 -9.56 -14.29 -0.79
C LEU A 147 -9.89 -14.72 0.64
N ASP A 148 -9.17 -15.71 1.17
CA ASP A 148 -9.35 -16.18 2.56
C ASP A 148 -8.91 -15.11 3.58
N ARG A 149 -8.01 -14.20 3.18
CA ARG A 149 -7.51 -13.11 4.03
C ARG A 149 -8.42 -11.89 4.03
N ILE A 150 -9.30 -11.73 3.05
CA ILE A 150 -10.20 -10.59 2.97
C ILE A 150 -11.58 -11.02 3.48
N PRO A 151 -12.11 -10.41 4.56
CA PRO A 151 -13.44 -10.73 5.06
C PRO A 151 -14.49 -10.70 3.95
N SER A 152 -15.45 -11.62 4.00
CA SER A 152 -16.52 -11.73 2.98
C SER A 152 -17.29 -10.43 2.78
N GLN A 153 -17.56 -9.70 3.88
CA GLN A 153 -18.19 -8.39 3.86
C GLN A 153 -17.37 -7.36 3.08
N THR A 154 -16.05 -7.28 3.33
CA THR A 154 -15.14 -6.37 2.62
C THR A 154 -15.08 -6.71 1.12
N ARG A 155 -15.14 -8.00 0.77
CA ARG A 155 -15.22 -8.44 -0.64
C ARG A 155 -16.50 -7.96 -1.32
N ALA A 156 -17.65 -8.10 -0.66
CA ALA A 156 -18.93 -7.63 -1.19
C ALA A 156 -18.94 -6.10 -1.39
N GLN A 157 -18.46 -5.36 -0.40
CA GLN A 157 -18.30 -3.89 -0.48
C GLN A 157 -17.43 -3.47 -1.67
N PHE A 158 -16.25 -4.09 -1.85
CA PHE A 158 -15.40 -3.82 -3.02
C PHE A 158 -16.09 -4.14 -4.35
N SER A 159 -16.87 -5.22 -4.41
CA SER A 159 -17.62 -5.60 -5.60
C SER A 159 -18.66 -4.55 -5.97
N GLU A 160 -19.43 -4.07 -5.00
CA GLU A 160 -20.42 -3.01 -5.21
C GLU A 160 -19.77 -1.69 -5.62
N PHE A 161 -18.68 -1.29 -4.97
CA PHE A 161 -17.96 -0.07 -5.35
C PHE A 161 -17.36 -0.15 -6.75
N ARG A 162 -16.78 -1.31 -7.12
CA ARG A 162 -16.30 -1.54 -8.49
C ARG A 162 -17.43 -1.44 -9.50
N LYS A 163 -18.60 -1.99 -9.19
CA LYS A 163 -19.78 -1.90 -10.05
C LYS A 163 -20.19 -0.45 -10.28
N MET A 164 -20.25 0.37 -9.22
CA MET A 164 -20.54 1.80 -9.36
C MET A 164 -19.53 2.52 -10.28
N ILE A 165 -18.24 2.20 -10.18
CA ILE A 165 -17.24 2.79 -11.08
C ILE A 165 -17.43 2.30 -12.52
N ASN A 166 -17.72 1.02 -12.74
CA ASN A 166 -18.00 0.49 -14.07
C ASN A 166 -19.25 1.13 -14.70
N ASP A 167 -20.29 1.36 -13.92
CA ASP A 167 -21.50 2.06 -14.37
C ASP A 167 -21.16 3.50 -14.81
N GLU A 168 -20.31 4.20 -14.04
CA GLU A 168 -19.80 5.54 -14.39
C GLU A 168 -18.93 5.53 -15.66
N LEU A 169 -18.03 4.56 -15.81
CA LEU A 169 -17.21 4.40 -17.02
C LEU A 169 -18.09 4.15 -18.24
N LYS A 170 -19.06 3.24 -18.12
CA LYS A 170 -20.00 2.89 -19.19
C LYS A 170 -20.87 4.10 -19.58
N ALA A 171 -21.36 4.87 -18.62
CA ALA A 171 -22.11 6.10 -18.87
C ALA A 171 -21.29 7.14 -19.68
N ARG A 172 -19.95 7.07 -19.61
CA ARG A 172 -19.01 7.93 -20.35
C ARG A 172 -18.46 7.28 -21.62
N GLY A 173 -19.02 6.14 -22.03
CA GLY A 173 -18.58 5.42 -23.24
C GLY A 173 -17.21 4.75 -23.12
N GLN A 174 -16.78 4.43 -21.90
CA GLN A 174 -15.49 3.80 -21.63
C GLN A 174 -15.65 2.32 -21.31
N ASP A 175 -14.61 1.54 -21.60
CA ASP A 175 -14.55 0.13 -21.20
C ASP A 175 -14.51 -0.02 -19.69
N GLU A 176 -15.05 -1.14 -19.21
CA GLU A 176 -15.02 -1.52 -17.79
C GLU A 176 -13.60 -1.49 -17.21
N MET A 177 -13.53 -1.35 -15.89
CA MET A 177 -12.27 -1.32 -15.17
C MET A 177 -11.50 -2.63 -15.37
N SER A 178 -10.31 -2.52 -15.96
CA SER A 178 -9.40 -3.64 -16.18
C SER A 178 -8.65 -4.04 -14.90
N GLY A 179 -8.04 -5.23 -14.90
CA GLY A 179 -7.14 -5.63 -13.81
C GLY A 179 -5.93 -4.70 -13.65
N ARG A 180 -5.55 -3.97 -14.70
CA ARG A 180 -4.48 -2.96 -14.64
C ARG A 180 -4.95 -1.70 -13.91
N ASP A 181 -6.18 -1.26 -14.18
CA ASP A 181 -6.78 -0.09 -13.54
C ASP A 181 -7.04 -0.33 -12.04
N MET A 182 -7.53 -1.53 -11.69
CA MET A 182 -7.67 -1.95 -10.28
C MET A 182 -6.34 -1.89 -9.52
N ARG A 183 -5.23 -2.31 -10.15
CA ARG A 183 -3.90 -2.23 -9.52
C ARG A 183 -3.44 -0.78 -9.33
N ALA A 184 -3.69 0.10 -10.29
CA ALA A 184 -3.36 1.51 -10.16
C ALA A 184 -4.16 2.19 -9.03
N MET A 185 -5.44 1.83 -8.89
CA MET A 185 -6.32 2.33 -7.83
C MET A 185 -5.89 1.87 -6.43
N MET A 186 -5.52 0.60 -6.28
CA MET A 186 -5.15 -0.01 -4.98
C MET A 186 -3.69 0.21 -4.60
N GLY A 187 -2.81 0.33 -5.60
CA GLY A 187 -1.37 0.40 -5.42
C GLY A 187 -0.81 1.80 -5.22
N GLY A 188 -1.66 2.83 -5.26
CA GLY A 188 -1.28 4.23 -5.06
C GLY A 188 -0.08 4.62 -5.91
N ARG A 189 -0.31 5.17 -7.11
CA ARG A 189 0.76 5.77 -7.93
C ARG A 189 1.32 7.01 -7.22
N GLY A 190 2.15 6.78 -6.21
CA GLY A 190 3.05 7.76 -5.63
C GLY A 190 4.16 8.00 -6.64
N GLY A 191 3.96 8.98 -7.51
CA GLY A 191 4.99 9.41 -8.45
C GLY A 191 4.48 9.67 -9.86
N ARG A 192 3.67 10.74 -10.01
CA ARG A 192 3.59 11.61 -11.20
C ARG A 192 2.35 12.53 -11.05
N ARG A 193 2.38 13.38 -10.03
CA ARG A 193 1.77 14.71 -10.11
C ARG A 193 2.93 15.68 -10.04
N GLY A 194 3.55 15.96 -11.19
CA GLY A 194 4.34 17.17 -11.34
C GLY A 194 3.39 18.38 -11.26
N PRO A 195 3.85 19.52 -10.74
CA PRO A 195 3.04 20.74 -10.76
C PRO A 195 2.82 21.17 -12.22
N VAL A 196 1.57 21.52 -12.52
CA VAL A 196 1.22 22.39 -13.66
C VAL A 196 1.41 23.83 -13.21
#